data_AF-A0A7V8YSP2-F1
#
_entry.id   AF-A0A7V8YSP2-F1
#
_cell.length_a   1.000
_cell.length_b   1.000
_cell.length_c   1.000
_cell.angle_alpha   90.00
_cell.angle_beta   90.00
_cell.angle_gamma   90.00
#
_symmetry.space_group_name_H-M   'P 1'
#
loop_
_entity.id
_entity.type
_entity.pdbx_description
1 polymer ?
#
loop_
_entity_poly.entity_id
_entity_poly.type
_entity_poly.pdbx_seq_one_letter_code
_entity_poly.pdbx_strand_id
1 'polypeptide(L)'
;SIKKAFPGHGRKVMHAIWGLGMLSLSKSVVIVDAHVNVHDYEEVFFHVCANVDPKRDLVLTEGPLDQLDHAPTLQFFGGKLGIDATAKGPAEGTREWPEEIEMSAEVKALVNRRWGEYGIPEQGDDGVVQNGAGMRLRQSVRR
;
A
#
# COMPACT_ATOMS: atom_id res chain seq x y z
N SER A 1 -5.14 1.25 5.43
CA SER A 1 -4.66 0.04 6.11
C SER A 1 -5.73 -0.48 7.07
N ILE A 2 -5.71 -1.77 7.44
CA ILE A 2 -6.66 -2.37 8.38
C ILE A 2 -5.97 -3.31 9.37
N LYS A 3 -6.51 -3.43 10.59
CA LYS A 3 -6.18 -4.54 11.50
C LYS A 3 -7.03 -5.74 11.09
N LYS A 4 -6.45 -6.66 10.33
CA LYS A 4 -7.15 -7.85 9.85
C LYS A 4 -7.57 -8.74 11.03
N ALA A 5 -8.81 -9.22 11.00
CA ALA A 5 -9.41 -9.95 12.14
C ALA A 5 -10.00 -11.31 11.73
N PHE A 6 -10.37 -11.49 10.46
CA PHE A 6 -10.97 -12.72 9.94
C PHE A 6 -10.77 -12.82 8.40
N PRO A 7 -10.90 -14.03 7.81
CA PRO A 7 -10.86 -14.23 6.36
C PRO A 7 -11.89 -13.36 5.62
N GLY A 8 -11.46 -12.67 4.56
CA GLY A 8 -12.35 -11.79 3.80
C GLY A 8 -12.66 -10.43 4.45
N HIS A 9 -11.98 -10.07 5.55
CA HIS A 9 -12.12 -8.74 6.17
C HIS A 9 -11.80 -7.61 5.18
N GLY A 10 -10.81 -7.80 4.30
CA GLY A 10 -10.47 -6.82 3.24
C GLY A 10 -11.64 -6.55 2.31
N ARG A 11 -12.32 -7.60 1.83
CA ARG A 11 -13.51 -7.46 0.97
C ARG A 11 -14.67 -6.73 1.66
N LYS A 12 -14.91 -7.01 2.95
CA LYS A 12 -15.90 -6.27 3.75
C LYS A 12 -15.59 -4.76 3.76
N VAL A 13 -14.32 -4.40 3.96
CA VAL A 13 -13.88 -2.99 3.98
C VAL A 13 -14.03 -2.34 2.60
N MET A 14 -13.69 -3.05 1.52
CA MET A 14 -13.88 -2.54 0.14
C MET A 14 -15.34 -2.17 -0.12
N HIS A 15 -16.27 -3.08 0.18
CA HIS A 15 -17.71 -2.81 0.00
C HIS A 15 -18.23 -1.72 0.93
N ALA A 16 -17.67 -1.59 2.14
CA ALA A 16 -17.99 -0.48 3.02
C ALA A 16 -17.57 0.85 2.39
N ILE A 17 -16.33 0.97 1.89
CA ILE A 17 -15.84 2.19 1.21
C ILE A 17 -16.75 2.54 0.02
N TRP A 18 -17.10 1.56 -0.81
CA TRP A 18 -18.00 1.80 -1.94
C TRP A 18 -19.45 2.08 -1.55
N GLY A 19 -19.85 1.77 -0.32
CA GLY A 19 -21.17 2.13 0.23
C GLY A 19 -21.23 3.50 0.90
N LEU A 20 -20.10 4.20 1.06
CA LEU A 20 -20.02 5.43 1.87
C LEU A 20 -19.94 6.69 0.99
N GLY A 21 -21.09 7.33 0.75
CA GLY A 21 -21.20 8.70 0.24
C GLY A 21 -20.20 9.02 -0.89
N MET A 22 -19.34 10.03 -0.67
CA MET A 22 -18.33 10.46 -1.64
C MET A 22 -17.26 9.40 -1.96
N LEU A 23 -16.98 8.47 -1.04
CA LEU A 23 -16.03 7.37 -1.28
C LEU A 23 -16.59 6.32 -2.24
N SER A 24 -17.91 6.29 -2.46
CA SER A 24 -18.51 5.44 -3.49
C SER A 24 -17.97 5.75 -4.89
N LEU A 25 -17.50 6.98 -5.13
CA LEU A 25 -16.94 7.42 -6.41
C LEU A 25 -15.51 6.90 -6.66
N SER A 26 -14.84 6.38 -5.63
CA SER A 26 -13.51 5.79 -5.78
C SER A 26 -13.57 4.57 -6.70
N LYS A 27 -12.78 4.61 -7.78
CA LYS A 27 -12.64 3.50 -8.74
C LYS A 27 -11.92 2.32 -8.15
N SER A 28 -10.84 2.60 -7.44
CA SER A 28 -9.89 1.58 -6.99
C SER A 28 -9.64 1.73 -5.51
N VAL A 29 -9.60 0.60 -4.81
CA VAL A 29 -9.32 0.53 -3.37
C VAL A 29 -8.28 -0.55 -3.14
N VAL A 30 -7.15 -0.17 -2.54
CA VAL A 30 -6.11 -1.10 -2.10
C VAL A 30 -6.20 -1.24 -0.59
N ILE A 31 -6.31 -2.47 -0.11
CA ILE A 31 -6.35 -2.79 1.31
C ILE A 31 -5.02 -3.43 1.70
N VAL A 32 -4.32 -2.81 2.65
CA VAL A 32 -3.06 -3.30 3.23
C VAL A 32 -3.21 -3.47 4.75
N ASP A 33 -2.29 -4.20 5.37
CA ASP A 33 -2.25 -4.42 6.82
C ASP A 33 -1.96 -3.13 7.61
N ALA A 34 -2.27 -3.15 8.90
CA ALA A 34 -2.21 -1.98 9.78
C ALA A 34 -0.82 -1.36 9.95
N HIS A 35 0.24 -2.17 9.83
CA HIS A 35 1.62 -1.72 9.95
C HIS A 35 2.12 -0.98 8.70
N VAL A 36 1.43 -1.15 7.57
CA VAL A 36 1.85 -0.57 6.29
C VAL A 36 1.53 0.92 6.24
N ASN A 37 2.54 1.74 5.95
CA ASN A 37 2.36 3.18 5.73
C ASN A 37 1.69 3.45 4.38
N VAL A 38 0.42 3.85 4.42
CA VAL A 38 -0.36 4.16 3.19
C VAL A 38 0.09 5.43 2.46
N HIS A 39 0.94 6.25 3.08
CA HIS A 39 1.51 7.45 2.46
C HIS A 39 2.85 7.18 1.78
N ASP A 40 3.44 6.00 1.97
CA ASP A 40 4.60 5.55 1.22
C ASP A 40 4.15 4.63 0.08
N TYR A 41 4.28 5.12 -1.15
CA TYR A 41 3.88 4.35 -2.32
C TYR A 41 4.80 3.15 -2.57
N GLU A 42 6.11 3.26 -2.30
CA GLU A 42 7.04 2.16 -2.52
C GLU A 42 6.69 1.00 -1.57
N GLU A 43 6.36 1.30 -0.32
CA GLU A 43 5.91 0.32 0.68
C GLU A 43 4.58 -0.33 0.29
N VAL A 44 3.57 0.46 -0.12
CA VAL A 44 2.28 -0.08 -0.57
C VAL A 44 2.46 -0.99 -1.79
N PHE A 45 3.27 -0.58 -2.77
CA PHE A 45 3.54 -1.40 -3.96
C PHE A 45 4.27 -2.68 -3.62
N PHE A 46 5.22 -2.66 -2.67
CA PHE A 46 5.89 -3.86 -2.18
C PHE A 46 4.86 -4.89 -1.69
N HIS A 47 3.92 -4.49 -0.82
CA HIS A 47 2.88 -5.40 -0.34
C HIS A 47 1.89 -5.82 -1.41
N VAL A 48 1.52 -4.95 -2.35
CA VAL A 48 0.67 -5.32 -3.49
C VAL A 48 1.35 -6.40 -4.34
N CYS A 49 2.64 -6.26 -4.64
CA CYS A 49 3.35 -7.23 -5.47
C CYS A 49 3.67 -8.53 -4.72
N ALA A 50 3.90 -8.48 -3.40
CA ALA A 50 4.25 -9.63 -2.59
C ALA A 50 3.03 -10.45 -2.13
N ASN A 51 1.92 -9.78 -1.79
CA ASN A 51 0.81 -10.40 -1.07
C ASN A 51 -0.37 -10.83 -1.95
N VAL A 52 -0.45 -10.33 -3.18
CA VAL A 52 -1.64 -10.47 -4.06
C VAL A 52 -1.48 -11.66 -5.01
N ASP A 53 -2.40 -12.61 -4.92
CA ASP A 53 -2.72 -13.52 -6.03
C ASP A 53 -3.86 -12.91 -6.86
N PRO A 54 -3.62 -12.53 -8.14
CA PRO A 54 -4.62 -11.85 -8.97
C PRO A 54 -5.97 -12.57 -9.05
N LYS A 55 -6.01 -13.91 -9.02
CA LYS A 55 -7.26 -14.66 -9.13
C LYS A 55 -8.08 -14.62 -7.83
N ARG A 56 -7.40 -14.60 -6.68
CA ARG A 56 -8.02 -14.69 -5.36
C ARG A 56 -8.34 -13.32 -4.76
N ASP A 57 -7.44 -12.37 -4.95
CA ASP A 57 -7.36 -11.15 -4.14
C ASP A 57 -7.84 -9.89 -4.86
N LEU A 58 -8.16 -10.01 -6.15
CA LEU A 58 -8.80 -8.95 -6.91
C LEU A 58 -10.33 -9.09 -6.85
N VAL A 59 -10.99 -7.96 -6.64
CA VAL A 59 -12.45 -7.84 -6.73
C VAL A 59 -12.76 -6.87 -7.85
N LEU A 60 -13.33 -7.39 -8.93
CA LEU A 60 -13.90 -6.58 -10.00
C LEU A 60 -15.41 -6.50 -9.79
N THR A 61 -15.94 -5.28 -9.74
CA THR A 61 -17.37 -5.02 -9.62
C THR A 61 -17.72 -3.75 -10.38
N GLU A 62 -18.99 -3.35 -10.36
CA GLU A 62 -19.46 -2.14 -11.02
C GLU A 62 -20.20 -1.26 -10.01
N GLY A 63 -20.22 0.05 -10.27
CA GLY A 63 -20.94 0.98 -9.42
C GLY A 63 -20.83 2.44 -9.89
N PRO A 64 -21.32 3.38 -9.06
CA PRO A 64 -21.31 4.80 -9.42
C PRO A 64 -19.89 5.34 -9.53
N LEU A 65 -19.67 6.20 -10.52
CA LEU A 65 -18.41 6.89 -10.78
C LEU A 65 -18.63 8.40 -10.82
N ASP A 66 -17.54 9.14 -10.70
CA ASP A 66 -17.56 10.61 -10.70
C ASP A 66 -18.06 11.17 -12.05
N GLN A 67 -18.72 12.33 -12.01
CA GLN A 67 -19.24 13.00 -13.22
C GLN A 67 -18.14 13.56 -14.12
N LEU A 68 -16.98 13.91 -13.56
CA LEU A 68 -15.85 14.47 -14.30
C LEU A 68 -14.93 13.37 -14.84
N ASP A 69 -15.26 12.11 -14.58
CA ASP A 69 -14.51 10.97 -15.05
C ASP A 69 -14.88 10.62 -16.50
N HIS A 70 -13.90 10.73 -17.39
CA HIS A 70 -14.04 10.48 -18.83
C HIS A 70 -13.64 9.06 -19.25
N ALA A 71 -13.10 8.25 -18.33
CA ALA A 71 -12.67 6.89 -18.63
C ALA A 71 -13.81 5.87 -18.86
N PRO A 72 -14.97 5.92 -18.17
CA PRO A 72 -15.99 4.89 -18.30
C PRO A 72 -16.77 5.03 -19.61
N THR A 73 -17.23 3.90 -20.14
CA THR A 73 -18.07 3.88 -21.35
C THR A 73 -19.45 4.48 -21.10
N LEU A 74 -19.99 4.31 -19.89
CA LEU A 74 -21.24 4.90 -19.45
C LEU A 74 -20.96 6.08 -18.52
N GLN A 75 -21.70 7.17 -18.67
CA GLN A 75 -21.59 8.30 -17.75
C GLN A 75 -22.05 7.87 -16.35
N PHE A 76 -21.26 8.21 -15.33
CA PHE A 76 -21.55 8.01 -13.90
C PHE A 76 -21.59 6.57 -13.42
N PHE A 77 -21.26 5.59 -14.27
CA PHE A 77 -21.31 4.18 -13.92
C PHE A 77 -20.21 3.40 -14.63
N GLY A 78 -19.54 2.50 -13.92
CA GLY A 78 -18.55 1.64 -14.54
C GLY A 78 -17.82 0.74 -13.55
N GLY A 79 -16.70 0.19 -14.02
CA GLY A 79 -15.90 -0.76 -13.28
C GLY A 79 -15.24 -0.17 -12.03
N LYS A 80 -15.14 -1.02 -11.00
CA LYS A 80 -14.44 -0.79 -9.75
C LYS A 80 -13.49 -1.94 -9.47
N LEU A 81 -12.32 -1.61 -8.93
CA LEU A 81 -11.25 -2.55 -8.63
C LEU A 81 -10.89 -2.52 -7.14
N GLY A 82 -11.08 -3.64 -6.47
CA GLY A 82 -10.56 -3.89 -5.13
C GLY A 82 -9.32 -4.75 -5.19
N ILE A 83 -8.27 -4.38 -4.46
CA ILE A 83 -7.04 -5.15 -4.32
C ILE A 83 -6.83 -5.47 -2.83
N ASP A 84 -6.92 -6.75 -2.46
CA ASP A 84 -6.62 -7.20 -1.09
C ASP A 84 -5.13 -7.57 -1.00
N ALA A 85 -4.30 -6.60 -0.62
CA ALA A 85 -2.87 -6.75 -0.41
C ALA A 85 -2.50 -7.08 1.05
N THR A 86 -3.47 -7.52 1.87
CA THR A 86 -3.18 -8.00 3.23
C THR A 86 -2.46 -9.35 3.23
N ALA A 87 -1.67 -9.64 4.24
CA ALA A 87 -1.09 -10.96 4.48
C ALA A 87 -2.19 -12.02 4.55
N LYS A 88 -1.97 -13.17 3.90
CA LYS A 88 -2.95 -14.26 3.84
C LYS A 88 -2.58 -15.39 4.79
N GLY A 89 -3.57 -15.88 5.53
CA GLY A 89 -3.37 -16.95 6.50
C GLY A 89 -3.93 -18.31 6.04
N PRO A 90 -3.67 -19.38 6.81
CA PRO A 90 -4.26 -20.71 6.56
C PRO A 90 -5.78 -20.72 6.42
N ALA A 91 -6.47 -19.82 7.15
CA ALA A 91 -7.92 -19.67 7.06
C ALA A 91 -8.42 -19.10 5.71
N GLU A 92 -7.52 -18.59 4.87
CA GLU A 92 -7.79 -18.11 3.50
C GLU A 92 -7.26 -19.09 2.43
N GLY A 93 -6.86 -20.30 2.84
CA GLY A 93 -6.40 -21.35 1.93
C GLY A 93 -4.95 -21.23 1.49
N THR A 94 -4.13 -20.45 2.21
CA THR A 94 -2.70 -20.29 1.92
C THR A 94 -1.83 -21.00 2.96
N ARG A 95 -0.53 -21.12 2.67
CA ARG A 95 0.46 -21.44 3.71
C ARG A 95 0.53 -20.32 4.76
N GLU A 96 1.22 -20.57 5.86
CA GLU A 96 1.62 -19.52 6.80
C GLU A 96 2.40 -18.43 6.08
N TRP A 97 2.05 -17.18 6.37
CA TRP A 97 2.70 -16.01 5.79
C TRP A 97 4.10 -15.87 6.37
N PRO A 98 5.15 -15.62 5.56
CA PRO A 98 6.49 -15.43 6.10
C PRO A 98 6.56 -14.12 6.90
N GLU A 99 7.45 -14.08 7.88
CA GLU A 99 7.82 -12.82 8.54
C GLU A 99 8.60 -11.92 7.58
N GLU A 100 8.49 -10.60 7.79
CA GLU A 100 9.24 -9.62 7.03
C GLU A 100 10.74 -9.68 7.38
N ILE A 101 11.59 -9.48 6.38
CA ILE A 101 13.04 -9.50 6.59
C ILE A 101 13.45 -8.19 7.23
N GLU A 102 13.77 -8.24 8.52
CA GLU A 102 14.32 -7.11 9.25
C GLU A 102 15.83 -7.26 9.50
N MET A 103 16.58 -6.17 9.29
CA MET A 103 17.97 -6.10 9.75
C MET A 103 18.02 -6.01 11.28
N SER A 104 18.96 -6.73 11.89
CA SER A 104 19.18 -6.64 13.33
C SER A 104 19.58 -5.22 13.77
N ALA A 105 19.19 -4.82 14.97
CA ALA A 105 19.50 -3.49 15.51
C ALA A 105 21.02 -3.22 15.56
N GLU A 106 21.83 -4.25 15.86
CA GLU A 106 23.29 -4.16 15.86
C GLU A 106 23.83 -3.84 14.45
N VAL A 107 23.33 -4.52 13.42
CA VAL A 107 23.76 -4.28 12.04
C VAL A 107 23.31 -2.90 11.57
N LYS A 108 22.06 -2.50 11.87
CA LYS A 108 21.56 -1.14 11.58
C LYS A 108 22.47 -0.07 12.21
N ALA A 109 22.81 -0.21 13.49
CA ALA A 109 23.68 0.73 14.19
C ALA A 109 25.11 0.76 13.63
N LEU A 110 25.66 -0.42 13.29
CA LEU A 110 26.98 -0.54 12.68
C LEU A 110 27.01 0.18 11.33
N VAL A 111 26.02 -0.06 10.47
CA VAL A 111 25.93 0.54 9.15
C VAL A 111 25.76 2.06 9.25
N ASN A 112 24.86 2.54 10.12
CA ASN A 112 24.63 3.97 10.33
C ASN A 112 25.91 4.70 10.75
N ARG A 113 26.68 4.17 11.70
CA ARG A 113 27.95 4.78 12.14
C ARG A 113 29.00 4.87 11.02
N ARG A 114 29.02 3.89 10.12
CA ARG A 114 30.03 3.81 9.05
C ARG A 114 29.64 4.55 7.77
N TRP A 115 28.41 5.00 7.66
CA TRP A 115 27.89 5.67 6.46
C TRP A 115 28.77 6.86 6.03
N GLY A 116 29.21 7.66 7.03
CA GLY A 116 30.13 8.78 6.83
C GLY A 116 31.54 8.38 6.39
N GLU A 117 32.03 7.18 6.73
CA GLU A 117 33.33 6.66 6.26
C GLU A 117 33.34 6.47 4.74
N TYR A 118 32.17 6.20 4.14
CA TYR A 118 32.01 5.93 2.71
C TYR A 118 31.68 7.18 1.89
N GLY A 119 31.66 8.37 2.50
CA GLY A 119 31.29 9.62 1.83
C GLY A 119 29.82 9.68 1.42
N ILE A 120 28.97 8.84 2.01
CA ILE A 120 27.52 8.85 1.79
C ILE A 120 26.92 9.76 2.88
N PRO A 121 26.08 10.75 2.51
CA PRO A 121 25.45 11.62 3.50
C PRO A 121 24.59 10.78 4.46
N GLU A 122 24.70 11.05 5.76
CA GLU A 122 23.73 10.52 6.74
C GLU A 122 22.34 10.98 6.31
N GLN A 123 21.48 10.04 5.95
CA GLN A 123 20.06 10.32 5.86
C GLN A 123 19.59 10.57 7.29
N GLY A 124 18.99 11.74 7.53
CA GLY A 124 18.30 12.00 8.78
C GLY A 124 17.30 10.89 9.04
N ASP A 125 17.09 10.57 10.31
CA ASP A 125 16.09 9.62 10.78
C ASP A 125 14.70 10.09 10.32
N ASP A 126 14.31 9.77 9.08
CA ASP A 126 13.03 10.13 8.48
C ASP A 126 11.93 9.17 8.98
N GLY A 127 11.88 8.97 10.29
CA GLY A 127 10.70 8.58 11.03
C GLY A 127 9.92 9.82 11.43
N VAL A 128 9.25 10.45 10.45
CA VAL A 128 8.06 11.33 10.53
C VAL A 128 8.07 12.23 9.28
N VAL A 129 7.28 11.88 8.27
CA VAL A 129 6.92 12.80 7.18
C VAL A 129 6.01 13.87 7.77
N GLN A 130 6.58 14.97 8.26
CA GLN A 130 5.84 16.23 8.44
C GLN A 130 5.65 16.87 7.07
N ASN A 131 4.45 16.76 6.52
CA ASN A 131 4.05 17.56 5.36
C ASN A 131 4.00 19.03 5.75
N GLY A 132 4.98 19.80 5.29
CA GLY A 132 5.03 21.25 5.46
C GLY A 132 6.19 21.89 4.69
N ALA A 133 6.00 22.11 3.38
CA ALA A 133 6.73 23.05 2.52
C ALA A 133 8.28 23.05 2.57
N GLY A 134 8.93 22.49 1.53
CA GLY A 134 10.35 22.75 1.27
C GLY A 134 11.03 21.71 0.39
N MET A 135 11.42 22.11 -0.82
CA MET A 135 12.00 21.28 -1.89
C MET A 135 13.42 20.78 -1.57
N ARG A 136 13.74 19.49 -1.82
CA ARG A 136 15.10 19.04 -2.20
C ARG A 136 15.08 17.88 -3.21
N LEU A 137 15.90 18.03 -4.24
CA LEU A 137 15.99 17.17 -5.43
C LEU A 137 16.52 15.76 -5.10
N ARG A 138 15.84 14.71 -5.61
CA ARG A 138 16.46 13.39 -5.82
C ARG A 138 17.47 13.51 -6.98
N GLN A 139 18.76 13.72 -6.67
CA GLN A 139 19.82 13.41 -7.62
C GLN A 139 20.14 11.91 -7.51
N SER A 140 19.49 11.11 -8.36
CA SER A 140 19.86 9.71 -8.55
C SER A 140 20.24 9.48 -10.01
N VAL A 141 21.53 9.19 -10.20
CA VAL A 141 22.17 8.57 -11.37
C VAL A 141 22.33 9.46 -12.61
N ARG A 142 23.46 10.16 -12.67
CA ARG A 142 24.12 10.46 -13.95
C ARG A 142 24.93 9.25 -14.40
N ARG A 143 24.59 8.71 -15.57
CA ARG A 143 25.57 8.31 -16.59
C ARG A 143 25.11 8.90 -17.90
#